data_AF-A0A963NGE0-F1
#
_entry.id   AF-A0A963NGE0-F1
#
_cell.length_a   1.000
_cell.length_b   1.000
_cell.length_c   1.000
_cell.angle_alpha   90.00
_cell.angle_beta   90.00
_cell.angle_gamma   90.00
#
_symmetry.space_group_name_H-M   'P 1'
#
loop_
_entity.id
_entity.type
_entity.pdbx_description
1 polymer ?
#
loop_
_entity_poly.entity_id
_entity_poly.type
_entity_poly.pdbx_seq_one_letter_code
_entity_poly.pdbx_strand_id
1 'polypeptide(L)'
;MKLSLGALQYYWPRQTIFDFYEAIAASPVDIVYLGETVCSRRHELRFSDWIDIADLMRDAGKEAVLSTQVLLESGVEVSAMHKVTANPDYLIEANDMGAV
;
A
#
# COMPACT_ATOMS: atom_id res chain seq x y z
N MET A 1 10.64 -2.89 20.55
CA MET A 1 11.16 -2.39 19.26
C MET A 1 10.27 -3.00 18.18
N LYS A 2 9.78 -2.21 17.22
CA LYS A 2 8.96 -2.70 16.10
C LYS A 2 9.77 -2.67 14.80
N LEU A 3 9.56 -3.65 13.92
CA LEU A 3 10.11 -3.71 12.56
C LEU A 3 9.07 -3.27 11.55
N SER A 4 9.46 -2.41 10.62
CA SER A 4 8.58 -1.87 9.58
C SER A 4 9.13 -2.17 8.19
N LEU A 5 8.25 -2.62 7.31
CA LEU A 5 8.52 -2.81 5.88
C LEU A 5 7.86 -1.69 5.08
N GLY A 6 8.66 -0.92 4.35
CA GLY A 6 8.16 0.13 3.46
C GLY A 6 7.46 -0.42 2.21
N ALA A 7 6.72 0.45 1.52
CA ALA A 7 6.03 0.11 0.29
C ALA A 7 6.97 -0.36 -0.84
N LEU A 8 6.46 -1.22 -1.72
CA LEU A 8 7.23 -1.83 -2.80
C LEU A 8 7.76 -0.78 -3.79
N GLN A 9 9.08 -0.74 -3.99
CA GLN A 9 9.74 0.23 -4.87
C GLN A 9 10.01 -0.28 -6.29
N TYR A 10 9.76 -1.57 -6.55
CA TYR A 10 10.07 -2.23 -7.82
C TYR A 10 8.80 -2.63 -8.58
N TYR A 11 8.84 -2.55 -9.91
CA TYR A 11 7.73 -2.92 -10.76
C TYR A 11 7.77 -4.43 -11.08
N TRP A 12 7.21 -5.23 -10.17
CA TRP A 12 7.15 -6.68 -10.31
C TRP A 12 5.83 -7.14 -10.94
N PRO A 13 5.83 -8.31 -11.61
CA PRO A 13 4.59 -8.94 -12.04
C PRO A 13 3.66 -9.19 -10.85
N ARG A 14 2.35 -9.03 -11.05
CA ARG A 14 1.32 -9.23 -10.02
C ARG A 14 1.56 -10.43 -9.11
N GLN A 15 1.79 -11.63 -9.67
CA GLN A 15 1.93 -12.86 -8.86
C GLN A 15 3.11 -12.76 -7.89
N THR A 16 4.24 -12.22 -8.33
CA THR A 16 5.42 -12.03 -7.49
C THR A 16 5.13 -11.11 -6.30
N ILE A 17 4.25 -10.13 -6.48
CA ILE A 17 3.85 -9.22 -5.39
C ILE A 17 3.01 -9.97 -4.35
N PHE A 18 2.05 -10.79 -4.78
CA PHE A 18 1.25 -11.60 -3.85
C PHE A 18 2.11 -12.61 -3.10
N ASP A 19 2.95 -13.37 -3.81
CA ASP A 19 3.86 -14.36 -3.20
C ASP A 19 4.78 -13.69 -2.16
N PHE A 20 5.25 -12.46 -2.46
CA PHE A 20 6.05 -11.68 -1.54
C PHE A 20 5.28 -11.33 -0.27
N TYR A 21 4.07 -10.77 -0.37
CA TYR A 21 3.30 -10.38 0.81
C TYR A 21 2.79 -11.59 1.60
N GLU A 22 2.48 -12.71 0.97
CA GLU A 22 2.21 -13.98 1.68
C GLU A 22 3.42 -14.40 2.53
N ALA A 23 4.65 -14.30 2.00
CA ALA A 23 5.85 -14.57 2.78
C ALA A 23 6.05 -13.53 3.91
N ILE A 24 5.75 -12.25 3.66
CA ILE A 24 5.80 -11.20 4.69
C ILE A 24 4.81 -11.48 5.81
N ALA A 25 3.59 -11.98 5.52
CA ALA A 25 2.59 -12.33 6.53
C ALA A 25 3.15 -13.30 7.59
N ALA A 26 4.00 -14.25 7.18
CA ALA A 26 4.66 -15.21 8.07
C ALA A 26 5.97 -14.70 8.71
N SER A 27 6.43 -13.50 8.35
CA SER A 27 7.69 -12.93 8.81
C SER A 27 7.56 -12.20 10.18
N PRO A 28 8.66 -11.85 10.85
CA PRO A 28 8.64 -11.10 12.12
C PRO A 28 8.39 -9.58 11.94
N VAL A 29 8.02 -9.11 10.75
CA VAL A 29 7.65 -7.69 10.54
C VAL A 29 6.36 -7.36 11.27
N ASP A 30 6.33 -6.20 11.94
CA ASP A 30 5.19 -5.73 12.71
C ASP A 30 4.28 -4.78 11.91
N ILE A 31 4.86 -3.92 11.06
CA ILE A 31 4.15 -2.87 10.31
C ILE A 31 4.50 -2.99 8.82
N VAL A 32 3.49 -2.96 7.95
CA VAL A 32 3.65 -3.10 6.50
C VAL A 32 2.95 -1.95 5.78
N TYR A 33 3.72 -1.18 5.02
CA TYR A 33 3.23 -0.10 4.18
C TYR A 33 2.89 -0.64 2.79
N LEU A 34 1.67 -0.36 2.31
CA LEU A 34 1.06 -0.98 1.14
C LEU A 34 0.53 0.07 0.18
N GLY A 35 0.67 -0.19 -1.12
CA GLY A 35 0.25 0.75 -2.16
C GLY A 35 1.36 1.05 -3.17
N GLU A 36 0.99 1.79 -4.20
CA GLU A 36 1.92 2.30 -5.21
C GLU A 36 2.33 3.73 -4.84
N THR A 37 3.60 3.89 -4.43
CA THR A 37 4.13 5.19 -3.98
C THR A 37 4.95 5.91 -5.04
N VAL A 38 5.31 5.27 -6.15
CA VAL A 38 6.32 5.74 -7.11
C VAL A 38 5.70 6.39 -8.34
N CYS A 39 4.89 5.65 -9.10
CA CYS A 39 4.35 6.13 -10.38
C CYS A 39 3.00 5.48 -10.70
N SER A 40 2.00 6.30 -11.01
CA SER A 40 0.65 5.88 -11.45
C SER A 40 0.62 4.93 -12.66
N ARG A 41 1.70 4.89 -13.46
CA ARG A 41 1.84 3.94 -14.57
C ARG A 41 2.21 2.53 -14.13
N ARG A 42 2.49 2.31 -12.84
CA ARG A 42 2.71 0.98 -12.26
C ARG A 42 1.40 0.48 -11.68
N HIS A 43 0.74 -0.38 -12.45
CA HIS A 43 -0.68 -0.67 -12.25
C HIS A 43 -1.00 -2.18 -12.33
N GLU A 44 -0.01 -3.00 -11.96
CA GLU A 44 -0.15 -4.47 -11.81
C GLU A 44 -1.20 -4.84 -10.75
N LEU A 45 -1.31 -4.02 -9.70
CA LEU A 45 -2.32 -4.13 -8.66
C LEU A 45 -3.30 -2.96 -8.74
N ARG A 46 -4.58 -3.27 -8.61
CA ARG A 46 -5.67 -2.32 -8.39
C ARG A 46 -5.78 -2.02 -6.90
N PHE A 47 -6.52 -0.97 -6.55
CA PHE A 47 -6.76 -0.61 -5.16
C PHE A 47 -7.38 -1.76 -4.33
N SER A 48 -8.33 -2.51 -4.89
CA SER A 48 -8.93 -3.68 -4.20
C SER A 48 -7.89 -4.73 -3.83
N ASP A 49 -6.89 -4.95 -4.69
CA ASP A 49 -5.85 -5.93 -4.42
C ASP A 49 -4.95 -5.49 -3.25
N TRP A 50 -4.72 -4.18 -3.11
CA TRP A 50 -4.02 -3.63 -1.95
C TRP A 50 -4.83 -3.77 -0.67
N ILE A 51 -6.16 -3.68 -0.75
CA ILE A 51 -7.05 -3.98 0.39
C ILE A 51 -6.97 -5.46 0.76
N ASP A 52 -7.03 -6.38 -0.21
CA ASP A 52 -6.89 -7.82 0.05
C ASP A 52 -5.55 -8.14 0.75
N ILE A 53 -4.47 -7.49 0.35
CA ILE A 53 -3.16 -7.63 1.01
C ILE A 53 -3.17 -7.00 2.41
N ALA A 54 -3.82 -5.86 2.59
CA ALA A 54 -3.94 -5.20 3.90
C ALA A 54 -4.77 -6.04 4.89
N ASP A 55 -5.84 -6.69 4.41
CA ASP A 55 -6.64 -7.66 5.15
C ASP A 55 -5.76 -8.86 5.55
N LEU A 56 -4.99 -9.43 4.62
CA LEU A 56 -4.03 -10.51 4.90
C LEU A 56 -3.03 -10.12 5.98
N MET A 57 -2.47 -8.90 5.92
CA MET A 57 -1.53 -8.41 6.94
C MET A 57 -2.21 -8.31 8.32
N ARG A 58 -3.42 -7.74 8.37
CA ARG A 58 -4.20 -7.60 9.61
C ARG A 58 -4.55 -8.96 10.22
N ASP A 59 -4.98 -9.91 9.40
CA ASP A 59 -5.31 -11.27 9.83
C ASP A 59 -4.08 -12.04 10.34
N ALA A 60 -2.89 -11.71 9.80
CA ALA A 60 -1.60 -12.19 10.30
C ALA A 60 -1.10 -11.45 11.55
N GLY A 61 -1.90 -10.54 12.12
CA GLY A 61 -1.58 -9.78 13.33
C GLY A 61 -0.62 -8.60 13.11
N LYS A 62 -0.52 -8.10 11.88
CA LYS A 62 0.36 -6.97 11.50
C LYS A 62 -0.44 -5.69 11.33
N GLU A 63 0.22 -4.56 11.53
CA GLU A 63 -0.36 -3.25 11.23
C GLU A 63 -0.16 -2.94 9.75
N ALA A 64 -1.25 -2.88 8.99
CA ALA A 64 -1.24 -2.44 7.60
C ALA A 64 -1.43 -0.91 7.54
N VAL A 65 -0.58 -0.25 6.78
CA VAL A 65 -0.66 1.19 6.49
C VAL A 65 -0.81 1.35 4.98
N LEU A 66 -1.84 2.07 4.53
CA LEU A 66 -2.03 2.35 3.10
C LEU A 66 -1.30 3.65 2.73
N SER A 67 -0.40 3.55 1.77
CA SER A 67 0.44 4.64 1.28
C SER A 67 -0.12 5.24 0.00
N THR A 68 -0.22 6.58 -0.05
CA THR A 68 -0.56 7.29 -1.29
C THR A 68 0.68 7.50 -2.17
N GLN A 69 0.48 7.82 -3.45
CA GLN A 69 1.58 8.22 -4.33
C GLN A 69 2.11 9.62 -3.95
N VAL A 70 3.38 9.90 -4.23
CA VAL A 70 3.97 11.25 -4.21
C VAL A 70 3.86 11.92 -5.58
N LEU A 71 4.04 13.24 -5.64
CA LEU A 71 4.20 14.01 -6.89
C LEU A 71 3.04 13.79 -7.88
N LEU A 72 1.81 14.03 -7.42
CA LEU A 72 0.62 13.87 -8.28
C LEU A 72 0.59 14.97 -9.35
N GLU A 73 0.37 14.59 -10.61
CA GLU A 73 0.40 15.50 -11.77
C GLU A 73 -0.96 15.61 -12.48
N SER A 74 -1.94 14.80 -12.08
CA SER A 74 -3.24 14.72 -12.74
C SER A 74 -4.42 14.56 -11.78
N GLY A 75 -5.60 14.98 -12.22
CA GLY A 75 -6.84 14.79 -11.45
C GLY A 75 -7.21 13.32 -11.24
N VAL A 76 -6.74 12.41 -12.10
CA VAL A 76 -6.93 10.96 -11.94
C VAL A 76 -6.14 10.45 -10.74
N GLU A 77 -4.90 10.90 -10.59
CA GLU A 77 -4.02 10.56 -9.46
C GLU A 77 -4.57 11.13 -8.15
N VAL A 78 -5.04 12.37 -8.16
CA VAL A 78 -5.73 12.98 -7.00
C VAL A 78 -6.98 12.18 -6.62
N SER A 79 -7.78 11.76 -7.61
CA SER A 79 -8.97 10.94 -7.35
C SER A 79 -8.61 9.56 -6.78
N ALA A 80 -7.49 8.97 -7.21
CA ALA A 80 -7.00 7.72 -6.65
C ALA A 80 -6.51 7.89 -5.20
N MET A 81 -5.75 8.95 -4.91
CA MET A 81 -5.34 9.31 -3.56
C MET A 81 -6.55 9.48 -2.62
N HIS A 82 -7.60 10.19 -3.03
CA HIS A 82 -8.81 10.34 -2.21
C HIS A 82 -9.52 9.02 -1.92
N LYS A 83 -9.45 8.03 -2.84
CA LYS A 83 -10.00 6.70 -2.57
C LYS A 83 -9.21 5.97 -1.49
N VAL A 84 -7.88 6.13 -1.48
CA VAL A 84 -7.02 5.56 -0.45
C VAL A 84 -7.29 6.25 0.90
N THR A 85 -7.30 7.59 0.93
CA THR A 85 -7.47 8.35 2.18
C THR A 85 -8.87 8.27 2.78
N ALA A 86 -9.89 7.96 1.97
CA ALA A 86 -11.26 7.73 2.46
C ALA A 86 -11.45 6.36 3.14
N ASN A 87 -10.42 5.50 3.18
CA ASN A 87 -10.52 4.22 3.85
C ASN A 87 -10.54 4.41 5.38
N PRO A 88 -11.61 3.97 6.08
CA PRO A 88 -11.73 4.17 7.53
C PRO A 88 -11.03 3.09 8.36
N ASP A 89 -10.66 1.97 7.74
CA ASP A 89 -10.23 0.74 8.43
C ASP A 89 -8.71 0.66 8.61
N TYR A 90 -7.94 1.49 7.91
CA TYR A 90 -6.49 1.49 7.93
C TYR A 90 -5.89 2.86 8.20
N LEU A 91 -4.68 2.85 8.78
CA LEU A 91 -3.84 4.03 8.83
C LEU A 91 -3.39 4.42 7.42
N ILE A 92 -3.23 5.72 7.20
CA ILE A 92 -2.84 6.28 5.91
C ILE A 92 -1.47 6.95 6.03
N GLU A 93 -0.54 6.57 5.16
CA GLU A 93 0.67 7.35 4.88
C GLU A 93 0.35 8.35 3.76
N ALA A 94 0.05 9.58 4.16
CA ALA A 94 -0.26 10.71 3.29
C ALA A 94 1.03 11.29 2.68
N ASN A 95 1.38 10.82 1.48
CA ASN A 95 2.63 11.16 0.79
C ASN A 95 2.56 12.44 -0.05
N ASP A 96 1.36 12.99 -0.26
CA ASP A 96 1.12 14.28 -0.94
C ASP A 96 0.32 15.21 -0.02
N MET A 97 0.56 16.52 -0.10
CA MET A 97 -0.16 17.50 0.74
C MET A 97 -1.66 17.52 0.44
N GLY A 98 -2.09 17.15 -0.77
CA GLY A 98 -3.51 17.01 -1.09
C GLY A 98 -4.23 15.89 -0.31
N ALA A 99 -3.50 15.01 0.37
CA ALA A 99 -4.06 13.96 1.20
C ALA A 99 -4.38 14.40 2.65
N VAL A 100 -4.01 15.62 3.06
CA VAL A 100 -4.13 16.15 4.44
C VAL A 100 -5.25 17.18 4.56
#